data_AF-A0A7W8FDT3-F1
#
_entry.id   AF-A0A7W8FDT3-F1
#
_cell.length_a   1.000
_cell.length_b   1.000
_cell.length_c   1.000
_cell.angle_alpha   90.00
_cell.angle_beta   90.00
_cell.angle_gamma   90.00
#
_symmetry.space_group_name_H-M   'P 1'
#
loop_
_entity.id
_entity.type
_entity.pdbx_description
1 polymer ?
#
loop_
_entity_poly.entity_id
_entity_poly.type
_entity_poly.pdbx_seq_one_letter_code
_entity_poly.pdbx_strand_id
1 'polypeptide(L)' 'MATASRPSRKALRQARSAQFLGDRRKEAETKGPAAVLAVAIDQLRSAISQLPEERRSDAAQQATRMFDQLRQSLTES' A
#
# COMPACT_ATOMS: atom_id res chain seq x y z
N MET A 1 -4.82 -8.43 -38.73
CA MET A 1 -3.56 -8.67 -37.99
C MET A 1 -3.58 -7.81 -36.74
N ALA A 2 -3.48 -8.39 -35.54
CA ALA A 2 -3.58 -7.66 -34.28
C ALA A 2 -2.27 -6.92 -33.98
N THR A 3 -2.31 -5.59 -33.89
CA THR A 3 -1.19 -4.77 -33.41
C THR A 3 -1.08 -4.91 -31.90
N ALA A 4 -0.22 -5.81 -31.42
CA ALA A 4 0.11 -5.89 -30.00
C ALA A 4 0.88 -4.62 -29.58
N SER A 5 0.18 -3.68 -28.94
CA SER A 5 0.79 -2.46 -28.41
C SER A 5 1.79 -2.83 -27.32
N ARG A 6 3.08 -2.50 -27.52
CA ARG A 6 4.13 -2.78 -26.52
C ARG A 6 3.86 -1.94 -25.26
N PRO A 7 3.83 -2.55 -24.06
CA PRO A 7 3.61 -1.82 -22.83
C PRO A 7 4.72 -0.79 -22.61
N SER A 8 4.34 0.41 -22.18
CA SER A 8 5.29 1.49 -21.91
C SER A 8 6.24 1.11 -20.76
N ARG A 9 7.44 1.71 -20.73
CA ARG A 9 8.42 1.50 -19.64
C ARG A 9 7.82 1.85 -18.27
N LYS A 10 6.91 2.82 -18.21
CA LYS A 10 6.18 3.22 -16.99
C LYS A 10 5.24 2.10 -16.53
N ALA A 11 4.46 1.51 -17.44
CA ALA A 11 3.57 0.40 -17.13
C ALA A 11 4.34 -0.83 -16.64
N LEU A 12 5.48 -1.15 -17.26
CA LEU A 12 6.35 -2.26 -16.82
C LEU A 12 6.93 -2.05 -15.42
N ARG A 13 7.33 -0.81 -15.08
CA ARG A 13 7.81 -0.48 -13.73
C ARG A 13 6.69 -0.60 -12.69
N GLN A 14 5.49 -0.12 -13.01
CA GLN A 14 4.32 -0.26 -12.14
C GLN A 14 3.95 -1.74 -11.92
N ALA A 15 3.98 -2.56 -12.98
CA ALA A 15 3.71 -3.99 -12.87
C ALA A 15 4.72 -4.71 -11.97
N ARG A 16 6.02 -4.42 -12.12
CA ARG A 16 7.05 -4.99 -11.23
C ARG A 16 6.90 -4.54 -9.78
N SER A 17 6.57 -3.27 -9.55
CA SER A 17 6.30 -2.73 -8.22
C SER A 17 5.10 -3.45 -7.59
N ALA A 18 4.02 -3.63 -8.33
CA ALA A 18 2.82 -4.31 -7.85
C ALA A 18 3.12 -5.78 -7.52
N GLN A 19 3.89 -6.46 -8.37
CA GLN A 19 4.29 -7.84 -8.16
C GLN A 19 5.14 -8.00 -6.89
N PHE A 20 6.16 -7.14 -6.70
CA PHE A 20 6.99 -7.14 -5.49
C PHE A 20 6.18 -6.93 -4.20
N LEU A 21 5.20 -6.03 -4.22
CA LEU A 21 4.31 -5.82 -3.08
C LEU A 21 3.39 -7.03 -2.82
N GLY A 22 2.92 -7.67 -3.89
CA GLY A 22 2.14 -8.92 -3.79
C GLY A 22 2.95 -10.06 -3.17
N ASP A 23 4.20 -10.23 -3.59
CA ASP A 23 5.08 -11.28 -3.08
C ASP A 23 5.44 -11.03 -1.60
N ARG A 24 5.76 -9.78 -1.23
CA ARG A 24 5.97 -9.41 0.19
C ARG A 24 4.76 -9.66 1.06
N ARG A 25 3.56 -9.40 0.55
CA ARG A 25 2.33 -9.65 1.29
C ARG A 25 2.12 -11.16 1.50
N LYS A 26 2.30 -11.97 0.46
CA LYS A 26 2.21 -13.44 0.57
C LYS A 26 3.21 -14.01 1.56
N GLU A 27 4.44 -13.50 1.55
CA GLU A 27 5.46 -13.88 2.54
C GLU A 27 5.08 -13.43 3.95
N ALA A 28 4.45 -12.27 4.11
CA ALA A 28 3.96 -11.80 5.39
C ALA A 28 2.79 -12.63 5.90
N GLU A 29 1.91 -13.12 5.02
CA GLU A 29 0.78 -13.99 5.36
C GLU A 29 1.24 -15.30 6.00
N THR A 30 2.39 -15.86 5.60
CA THR A 30 2.95 -17.07 6.23
C THR A 30 3.57 -16.78 7.61
N LYS A 31 3.95 -15.54 7.89
CA LYS A 31 4.52 -15.08 9.17
C LYS A 31 3.47 -14.65 10.17
N GLY A 32 2.23 -14.46 9.72
CA GLY A 32 1.08 -14.13 10.56
C GLY A 32 0.62 -12.67 10.48
N PRO A 33 -0.45 -12.32 11.20
CA PRO A 33 -1.19 -11.06 10.99
C PRO A 33 -0.36 -9.81 11.28
N ALA A 34 0.54 -9.85 12.26
CA ALA A 34 1.41 -8.72 12.59
C ALA A 34 2.38 -8.36 11.43
N ALA A 35 2.89 -9.38 10.72
CA ALA A 35 3.76 -9.17 9.58
C ALA A 35 3.00 -8.55 8.40
N VAL A 36 1.76 -8.99 8.16
CA VAL A 36 0.89 -8.41 7.12
C VAL A 36 0.61 -6.94 7.40
N LEU A 37 0.33 -6.61 8.67
CA LEU A 37 0.11 -5.23 9.09
C LEU A 37 1.36 -4.36 8.86
N ALA A 38 2.54 -4.86 9.18
CA ALA A 38 3.79 -4.13 8.95
C ALA A 38 3.98 -3.79 7.46
N VAL A 39 3.71 -4.75 6.56
CA VAL A 39 3.77 -4.50 5.10
C VAL A 39 2.74 -3.46 4.66
N ALA A 40 1.53 -3.49 5.21
CA ALA A 40 0.49 -2.51 4.88
C ALA A 40 0.86 -1.09 5.34
N ILE A 41 1.44 -0.95 6.55
CA ILE A 41 1.92 0.33 7.08
C ILE A 41 3.05 0.88 6.22
N ASP A 42 4.01 0.04 5.81
CA ASP A 42 5.11 0.45 4.94
C ASP A 42 4.60 0.95 3.57
N GLN A 43 3.60 0.27 3.00
CA GLN A 43 2.97 0.70 1.75
C GLN A 43 2.30 2.06 1.89
N LEU A 44 1.54 2.26 2.97
CA LEU A 44 0.88 3.54 3.27
C LEU A 44 1.91 4.66 3.46
N ARG A 45 2.98 4.41 4.22
CA ARG A 45 4.07 5.37 4.40
C ARG A 45 4.72 5.75 3.07
N SER A 46 4.97 4.77 2.19
CA SER A 46 5.53 5.02 0.87
C SER A 46 4.58 5.88 0.02
N ALA A 47 3.29 5.57 0.02
CA ALA A 47 2.29 6.36 -0.70
C ALA A 47 2.24 7.81 -0.21
N ILE A 48 2.24 8.04 1.11
CA ILE A 48 2.27 9.39 1.68
C ILE A 48 3.55 10.13 1.28
N SER A 49 4.70 9.47 1.27
CA SER A 49 5.97 10.10 0.90
C SER A 49 6.02 10.58 -0.57
N GLN A 50 5.22 9.97 -1.44
CA GLN A 50 5.12 10.35 -2.86
C GLN A 50 4.21 11.57 -3.08
N LEU A 51 3.45 12.00 -2.06
CA LEU A 51 2.62 13.20 -2.13
C LEU A 51 3.47 14.47 -2.06
N PRO A 52 2.96 15.60 -2.60
CA PRO A 52 3.51 16.93 -2.36
C PRO A 52 3.61 17.22 -0.87
N GLU A 53 4.66 17.94 -0.46
CA GLU A 53 4.99 18.16 0.96
C GLU A 53 3.83 18.78 1.74
N GLU A 54 3.10 19.70 1.11
CA GLU A 54 1.95 20.39 1.69
C GLU A 54 0.79 19.43 2.04
N ARG A 55 0.73 18.26 1.39
CA ARG A 55 -0.33 17.26 1.57
C ARG A 55 0.07 16.10 2.48
N ARG A 56 1.36 15.97 2.81
CA ARG A 56 1.86 14.82 3.60
C ARG A 56 1.31 14.81 5.01
N SER A 57 1.26 15.97 5.66
CA SER A 57 0.72 16.12 7.03
C SER A 57 -0.75 15.72 7.08
N ASP A 58 -1.56 16.25 6.16
CA ASP A 58 -2.99 15.95 6.07
C ASP A 58 -3.24 14.45 5.81
N ALA A 59 -2.48 13.85 4.89
CA ALA A 59 -2.60 12.44 4.57
C ALA A 59 -2.19 11.54 5.75
N ALA A 60 -1.14 11.92 6.50
CA ALA A 60 -0.73 11.21 7.71
C ALA A 60 -1.80 11.30 8.81
N GLN A 61 -2.40 12.49 9.02
CA GLN A 61 -3.50 12.66 9.97
C GLN A 61 -4.73 11.83 9.59
N GLN A 62 -5.06 11.77 8.30
CA GLN A 62 -6.18 10.96 7.82
C GLN A 62 -5.92 9.47 8.02
N ALA A 63 -4.70 9.00 7.74
CA ALA A 63 -4.27 7.64 8.03
C ALA A 63 -4.46 7.28 9.52
N THR A 64 -4.02 8.14 10.44
CA THR A 64 -4.22 7.92 11.88
C THR A 64 -5.69 7.81 12.24
N ARG A 65 -6.54 8.72 11.75
CA ARG A 65 -8.00 8.67 11.99
C ARG A 65 -8.62 7.37 11.50
N MET A 66 -8.20 6.86 10.35
CA MET A 66 -8.69 5.57 9.83
C MET A 66 -8.28 4.40 10.72
N PHE A 67 -7.06 4.39 11.25
CA PHE A 67 -6.62 3.36 12.19
C PHE A 67 -7.39 3.43 13.52
N ASP A 68 -7.66 4.63 14.02
CA ASP A 68 -8.47 4.81 15.23
C ASP A 68 -9.91 4.32 15.02
N GLN A 69 -10.52 4.63 13.87
CA GLN A 69 -11.85 4.13 13.51
C GLN A 69 -11.88 2.61 13.41
N LEU A 70 -10.86 2.01 12.79
CA LEU A 70 -10.75 0.55 12.67
C LEU A 70 -10.52 -0.10 14.03
N ARG A 71 -9.77 0.54 14.93
CA ARG A 71 -9.61 0.09 16.31
C ARG A 71 -10.96 0.12 17.04
N GLN A 72 -11.70 1.22 16.94
CA GLN A 72 -13.01 1.38 17.56
C GLN A 72 -13.99 0.31 17.07
N SER A 73 -14.09 0.09 15.75
CA SER A 73 -15.00 -0.91 15.20
C SER A 73 -14.69 -2.34 15.66
N LEU A 74 -13.42 -2.67 15.87
CA LEU A 74 -13.00 -3.96 16.43
C LEU A 74 -13.27 -4.10 17.94
N THR A 75 -13.44 -3.00 18.66
CA THR A 75 -13.71 -3.03 20.11
C THR A 75 -15.22 -3.04 20.41
N GLU A 76 -16.04 -2.53 19.48
CA GLU A 76 -17.50 -2.45 19.57
C GLU A 76 -18.22 -3.65 18.91
N SER A 77 -17.48 -4.54 18.23
CA SER A 77 -17.99 -5.80 17.63
C SER A 77 -17.71 -7.00 18.52
#